data_AF-A0A914WCH8-F1
#
_entry.id   AF-A0A914WCH8-F1
#
_cell.length_a   1.000
_cell.length_b   1.000
_cell.length_c   1.000
_cell.angle_alpha   90.00
_cell.angle_beta   90.00
_cell.angle_gamma   90.00
#
_symmetry.space_group_name_H-M   'P 1'
#
loop_
_entity.id
_entity.type
_entity.pdbx_description
1 polymer ?
#
loop_
_entity_poly.entity_id
_entity_poly.type
_entity_poly.pdbx_seq_one_letter_code
_entity_poly.pdbx_strand_id
1 'polypeptide(L)'
;MPALILGIGFESRSQIYKDGSGVLDQAINVFVAPGTNPNERDADGNNVLHLLCKWKIPYPMLIKTSFIFGVDPTAKNKAGQTPMDVLTSTPRNAKYNSFQEEAAAALQQALDVTEAFTLRARPDSVKGDQFNLLSLDGGGIRGVITARTLQMIERMVGRDVHECFHWYAGTSTGGIIATMLGVLKRSPEYCWQLYLNRKRDMFSGSKLKRVYDIIMGADKNSTQNLEDLIRNELQIAMTSMGQNKSSYTMQDIAAHKGFPKLTIVSLDVTHKPARPTYFRNYEHLEFTDQFIAEETRLATELGVWTPIALTKILRATSAAPTYFLPVSEDNRRFVDGGLTANNPISVLVQECDTLSLHPAGAFRGIRNHVTLALSLGTGGKAAALRAEHSGLYGDIQLFKLFKEQSLGKDGKDHERARARFMSEQVPYLRLSPVGINVGLATVENSDVMTMLWETDAYMLKNKATLQWVADVLCGNVQFKRREQSSTADLEQIIKEKTAENYQLKNELDTLKLELQRRAAALLQQAANDTVNERHVTNLNGEEAAEVLLPKSPEAHATTHCCRCNLL
;
A
#
# COMPACT_ATOMS: atom_id res chain seq x y z
N MET A 1 3.73 -35.98 -8.53
CA MET A 1 4.69 -34.87 -8.72
C MET A 1 6.07 -35.28 -9.32
N PRO A 2 6.49 -36.57 -9.36
CA PRO A 2 7.52 -37.05 -10.32
C PRO A 2 7.14 -36.76 -11.79
N ALA A 3 5.83 -36.65 -12.04
CA ALA A 3 5.22 -36.12 -13.26
C ALA A 3 5.60 -34.66 -13.60
N LEU A 4 6.14 -33.87 -12.67
CA LEU A 4 6.64 -32.52 -12.94
C LEU A 4 7.93 -32.59 -13.76
N ILE A 5 8.70 -33.67 -13.64
CA ILE A 5 9.91 -33.90 -14.45
C ILE A 5 9.63 -34.82 -15.64
N LEU A 6 8.71 -35.79 -15.48
CA LEU A 6 8.27 -36.67 -16.56
C LEU A 6 7.29 -35.96 -17.55
N GLY A 7 6.53 -34.97 -17.09
CA GLY A 7 5.54 -34.23 -17.88
C GLY A 7 6.09 -32.99 -18.59
N ILE A 8 7.30 -32.55 -18.27
CA ILE A 8 8.02 -31.52 -19.06
C ILE A 8 8.68 -32.14 -20.31
N GLY A 9 8.55 -33.46 -20.53
CA GLY A 9 8.93 -34.10 -21.79
C GLY A 9 10.40 -33.88 -22.17
N PHE A 10 11.32 -33.96 -21.20
CA PHE A 10 12.74 -33.82 -21.48
C PHE A 10 13.33 -35.09 -22.10
N GLU A 11 12.96 -35.37 -23.35
CA GLU A 11 13.64 -36.36 -24.18
C GLU A 11 14.76 -35.73 -25.03
N SER A 12 14.81 -34.39 -25.22
CA SER A 12 15.88 -33.77 -26.02
C SER A 12 16.40 -32.42 -25.50
N ARG A 13 17.74 -32.27 -25.59
CA ARG A 13 18.56 -31.13 -25.12
C ARG A 13 18.29 -29.79 -25.83
N SER A 14 17.44 -29.74 -26.86
CA SER A 14 17.27 -28.58 -27.75
C SER A 14 16.06 -27.70 -27.43
N GLN A 15 15.07 -28.21 -26.68
CA GLN A 15 13.85 -27.45 -26.34
C GLN A 15 14.05 -26.46 -25.17
N ILE A 16 14.88 -26.80 -24.17
CA ILE A 16 15.21 -25.90 -23.04
C ILE A 16 15.82 -24.58 -23.53
N TYR A 17 16.62 -24.64 -24.59
CA TYR A 17 17.36 -23.48 -25.11
C TYR A 17 16.55 -22.60 -26.07
N LYS A 18 15.45 -23.12 -26.63
CA LYS A 18 14.60 -22.35 -27.54
C LYS A 18 13.46 -21.62 -26.83
N ASP A 19 13.03 -22.08 -25.66
CA ASP A 19 11.81 -21.55 -25.01
C ASP A 19 11.88 -21.63 -23.46
N GLY A 20 12.96 -21.08 -22.87
CA GLY A 20 13.19 -21.13 -21.41
C GLY A 20 12.08 -20.52 -20.55
N SER A 21 11.29 -19.60 -21.10
CA SER A 21 10.06 -19.06 -20.49
C SER A 21 8.97 -20.13 -20.33
N GLY A 22 8.78 -21.00 -21.32
CA GLY A 22 7.75 -22.04 -21.28
C GLY A 22 7.99 -23.07 -20.18
N VAL A 23 9.25 -23.43 -19.96
CA VAL A 23 9.64 -24.40 -18.91
C VAL A 23 9.38 -23.83 -17.50
N LEU A 24 9.77 -22.58 -17.27
CA LEU A 24 9.52 -21.90 -15.99
C LEU A 24 8.02 -21.79 -15.71
N ASP A 25 7.24 -21.40 -16.71
CA ASP A 25 5.78 -21.27 -16.61
C ASP A 25 5.11 -22.62 -16.27
N GLN A 26 5.53 -23.70 -16.92
CA GLN A 26 5.03 -25.05 -16.61
C GLN A 26 5.35 -25.46 -15.17
N ALA A 27 6.59 -25.24 -14.72
CA ALA A 27 6.99 -25.58 -13.35
C ALA A 27 6.17 -24.80 -12.31
N ILE A 28 5.99 -23.49 -12.53
CA ILE A 28 5.18 -22.63 -11.66
C ILE A 28 3.74 -23.12 -11.60
N ASN A 29 3.13 -23.45 -12.74
CA ASN A 29 1.75 -23.95 -12.80
C ASN A 29 1.55 -25.21 -11.95
N VAL A 30 2.56 -26.07 -11.87
CA VAL A 30 2.48 -27.24 -11.00
C VAL A 30 2.64 -26.85 -9.53
N PHE A 31 3.58 -25.97 -9.17
CA PHE A 31 3.73 -25.53 -7.79
C PHE A 31 2.49 -24.83 -7.22
N VAL A 32 1.75 -24.08 -8.05
CA VAL A 32 0.54 -23.37 -7.60
C VAL A 32 -0.72 -24.23 -7.66
N ALA A 33 -0.64 -25.46 -8.17
CA ALA A 33 -1.80 -26.34 -8.24
C ALA A 33 -2.27 -26.74 -6.83
N PRO A 34 -3.58 -26.69 -6.53
CA PRO A 34 -4.10 -27.03 -5.20
C PRO A 34 -3.67 -28.43 -4.74
N GLY A 35 -3.28 -28.56 -3.47
CA GLY A 35 -2.87 -29.85 -2.87
C GLY A 35 -1.44 -30.29 -3.20
N THR A 36 -0.68 -29.47 -3.94
CA THR A 36 0.71 -29.78 -4.28
C THR A 36 1.63 -29.69 -3.06
N ASN A 37 2.37 -30.77 -2.77
CA ASN A 37 3.42 -30.77 -1.76
C ASN A 37 4.79 -30.51 -2.43
N PRO A 38 5.44 -29.35 -2.23
CA PRO A 38 6.74 -29.05 -2.86
C PRO A 38 7.85 -30.00 -2.42
N ASN A 39 7.70 -30.65 -1.26
CA ASN A 39 8.69 -31.57 -0.69
C ASN A 39 8.38 -33.05 -0.93
N GLU A 40 7.51 -33.37 -1.89
CA GLU A 40 7.30 -34.74 -2.35
C GLU A 40 8.63 -35.35 -2.87
N ARG A 41 8.84 -36.64 -2.61
CA ARG A 41 10.07 -37.35 -2.93
C ARG A 41 9.80 -38.48 -3.92
N ASP A 42 10.74 -38.72 -4.82
CA ASP A 42 10.69 -39.87 -5.73
C ASP A 42 11.07 -41.19 -5.03
N ALA A 43 11.13 -42.27 -5.81
CA ALA A 43 11.51 -43.60 -5.33
C ALA A 43 12.92 -43.65 -4.71
N ASP A 44 13.82 -42.75 -5.11
CA ASP A 44 15.20 -42.63 -4.62
C ASP A 44 15.31 -41.65 -3.42
N GLY A 45 14.19 -41.07 -2.99
CA GLY A 45 14.13 -40.07 -1.92
C GLY A 45 14.55 -38.66 -2.36
N ASN A 46 14.73 -38.42 -3.66
CA ASN A 46 15.08 -37.12 -4.22
C ASN A 46 13.85 -36.20 -4.22
N ASN A 47 14.04 -34.96 -3.78
CA ASN A 47 13.09 -33.87 -4.06
C ASN A 47 13.41 -33.18 -5.39
N VAL A 48 12.61 -32.19 -5.78
CA VAL A 48 12.79 -31.45 -7.05
C VAL A 48 14.18 -30.84 -7.20
N LEU A 49 14.77 -30.30 -6.13
CA LEU A 49 16.11 -29.70 -6.19
C LEU A 49 17.19 -30.74 -6.52
N HIS A 50 17.15 -31.94 -5.92
CA HIS A 50 18.08 -33.02 -6.27
C HIS A 50 17.99 -33.37 -7.76
N LEU A 51 16.77 -33.45 -8.29
CA LEU A 51 16.52 -33.83 -9.67
C LEU A 51 17.01 -32.76 -10.66
N LEU A 52 16.82 -31.48 -10.33
CA LEU A 52 17.39 -30.35 -11.10
C LEU A 52 18.93 -30.36 -11.09
N CYS A 53 19.54 -30.75 -9.97
CA CYS A 53 21.00 -30.84 -9.82
C CYS A 53 21.60 -32.04 -10.56
N LYS A 54 20.84 -33.13 -10.73
CA LYS A 54 21.24 -34.33 -11.48
C LYS A 54 21.28 -34.10 -12.99
N TRP A 55 20.64 -33.03 -13.49
CA TRP A 55 20.65 -32.72 -14.91
C TRP A 55 22.04 -32.28 -15.39
N LYS A 56 22.38 -32.64 -16.63
CA LYS A 56 23.68 -32.29 -17.24
C LYS A 56 23.93 -30.78 -17.31
N ILE A 57 22.86 -29.99 -17.33
CA ILE A 57 22.90 -28.52 -17.33
C ILE A 57 21.85 -28.08 -16.32
N PRO A 58 22.25 -27.65 -15.11
CA PRO A 58 21.29 -27.17 -14.13
C PRO A 58 20.69 -25.86 -14.63
N TYR A 59 19.40 -25.63 -14.34
CA TYR A 59 18.73 -24.39 -14.70
C TYR A 59 18.54 -23.51 -13.45
N PRO A 60 19.39 -22.48 -13.25
CA PRO A 60 19.44 -21.74 -11.99
C PRO A 60 18.10 -21.10 -11.62
N MET A 61 17.34 -20.61 -12.61
CA MET A 61 16.03 -20.01 -12.36
C MET A 61 15.01 -21.00 -11.79
N LEU A 62 15.03 -22.27 -12.23
CA LEU A 62 14.16 -23.30 -11.64
C LEU A 62 14.58 -23.70 -10.24
N ILE A 63 15.88 -23.70 -9.94
CA ILE A 63 16.39 -23.93 -8.57
C ILE A 63 15.89 -22.82 -7.65
N LYS A 64 16.08 -21.55 -8.06
CA LYS A 64 15.60 -20.36 -7.35
C LYS A 64 14.09 -20.42 -7.12
N THR A 65 13.34 -20.72 -8.16
CA THR A 65 11.87 -20.84 -8.12
C THR A 65 11.42 -21.96 -7.18
N SER A 66 12.01 -23.14 -7.30
CA SER A 66 11.70 -24.30 -6.46
C SER A 66 11.92 -23.98 -4.98
N PHE A 67 13.03 -23.31 -4.65
CA PHE A 67 13.28 -22.85 -3.28
C PHE A 67 12.24 -21.82 -2.80
N ILE A 68 11.86 -20.84 -3.63
CA ILE A 68 10.84 -19.83 -3.29
C ILE A 68 9.51 -20.49 -2.92
N PHE A 69 9.13 -21.55 -3.64
CA PHE A 69 7.95 -22.39 -3.37
C PHE A 69 8.12 -23.37 -2.19
N GLY A 70 9.23 -23.30 -1.46
CA GLY A 70 9.43 -24.04 -0.21
C GLY A 70 10.02 -25.43 -0.35
N VAL A 71 10.66 -25.77 -1.48
CA VAL A 71 11.43 -27.01 -1.59
C VAL A 71 12.67 -26.91 -0.68
N ASP A 72 12.82 -27.89 0.22
CA ASP A 72 13.88 -27.94 1.23
C ASP A 72 15.25 -28.22 0.58
N PRO A 73 16.21 -27.28 0.66
CA PRO A 73 17.55 -27.46 0.12
C PRO A 73 18.45 -28.34 1.03
N THR A 74 18.04 -28.62 2.27
CA THR A 74 18.81 -29.42 3.25
C THR A 74 18.45 -30.90 3.24
N ALA A 75 17.35 -31.26 2.56
CA ALA A 75 16.86 -32.62 2.43
C ALA A 75 17.94 -33.58 1.93
N LYS A 76 18.08 -34.75 2.57
CA LYS A 76 18.93 -35.84 2.09
C LYS A 76 18.09 -36.89 1.35
N ASN A 77 18.60 -37.41 0.24
CA ASN A 77 18.00 -38.55 -0.46
C ASN A 77 18.37 -39.89 0.23
N LYS A 78 17.94 -41.03 -0.35
CA LYS A 78 18.27 -42.37 0.20
C LYS A 78 19.76 -42.69 0.19
N ALA A 79 20.54 -42.04 -0.66
CA ALA A 79 22.00 -42.13 -0.70
C ALA A 79 22.70 -41.20 0.33
N GLY A 80 21.93 -40.45 1.13
CA GLY A 80 22.46 -39.52 2.14
C GLY A 80 22.98 -38.19 1.56
N GLN A 81 22.74 -37.94 0.26
CA GLN A 81 23.21 -36.75 -0.45
C GLN A 81 22.17 -35.64 -0.39
N THR A 82 22.62 -34.39 -0.21
CA THR A 82 21.83 -33.17 -0.41
C THR A 82 21.79 -32.75 -1.89
N PRO A 83 20.93 -31.81 -2.31
CA PRO A 83 20.97 -31.24 -3.66
C PRO A 83 22.36 -30.67 -4.03
N MET A 84 23.06 -30.05 -3.07
CA MET A 84 24.41 -29.53 -3.27
C MET A 84 25.43 -30.68 -3.52
N ASP A 85 25.32 -31.78 -2.78
CA ASP A 85 26.17 -32.96 -2.98
C ASP A 85 25.92 -33.61 -4.35
N VAL A 86 24.67 -33.64 -4.80
CA VAL A 86 24.30 -34.12 -6.15
C VAL A 86 24.89 -33.20 -7.23
N LEU A 87 24.80 -31.88 -7.05
CA LEU A 87 25.33 -30.92 -8.02
C LEU A 87 26.86 -31.04 -8.15
N THR A 88 27.56 -31.15 -7.03
CA THR A 88 29.04 -31.22 -6.98
C THR A 88 29.59 -32.56 -7.49
N SER A 89 28.85 -33.66 -7.31
CA SER A 89 29.23 -34.98 -7.82
C SER A 89 28.90 -35.19 -9.30
N THR A 90 28.09 -34.31 -9.91
CA THR A 90 27.73 -34.42 -11.33
C THR A 90 28.89 -33.94 -12.23
N PRO A 91 29.31 -34.72 -13.25
CA PRO A 91 30.46 -34.39 -14.08
C PRO A 91 30.37 -33.00 -14.74
N ARG A 92 31.46 -32.23 -14.70
CA ARG A 92 31.54 -30.89 -15.30
C ARG A 92 31.53 -30.97 -16.81
N ASN A 93 30.66 -30.18 -17.44
CA ASN A 93 30.72 -29.91 -18.87
C ASN A 93 31.40 -28.55 -19.07
N ALA A 94 32.63 -28.56 -19.60
CA ALA A 94 33.45 -27.36 -19.77
C ALA A 94 32.74 -26.22 -20.53
N LYS A 95 31.77 -26.53 -21.40
CA LYS A 95 31.00 -25.53 -22.15
C LYS A 95 29.95 -24.79 -21.31
N TYR A 96 29.52 -25.35 -20.17
CA TYR A 96 28.42 -24.82 -19.36
C TYR A 96 28.78 -24.65 -17.88
N ASN A 97 30.07 -24.50 -17.57
CA ASN A 97 30.56 -24.28 -16.20
C ASN A 97 29.86 -23.10 -15.51
N SER A 98 29.57 -22.02 -16.25
CA SER A 98 28.88 -20.83 -15.70
C SER A 98 27.50 -21.14 -15.13
N PHE A 99 26.73 -22.06 -15.75
CA PHE A 99 25.41 -22.46 -15.24
C PHE A 99 25.53 -23.29 -13.96
N GLN A 100 26.56 -24.14 -13.86
CA GLN A 100 26.82 -24.91 -12.64
C GLN A 100 27.25 -24.01 -11.50
N GLU A 101 28.09 -23.01 -11.76
CA GLU A 101 28.50 -21.99 -10.78
C GLU A 101 27.29 -21.18 -10.29
N GLU A 102 26.41 -20.74 -11.20
CA GLU A 102 25.19 -20.02 -10.81
C GLU A 102 24.22 -20.90 -10.03
N ALA A 103 24.08 -22.18 -10.40
CA ALA A 103 23.25 -23.15 -9.67
C ALA A 103 23.80 -23.40 -8.26
N ALA A 104 25.11 -23.55 -8.12
CA ALA A 104 25.76 -23.71 -6.81
C ALA A 104 25.58 -22.46 -5.95
N ALA A 105 25.77 -21.27 -6.52
CA ALA A 105 25.52 -20.01 -5.81
C ALA A 105 24.04 -19.89 -5.37
N ALA A 106 23.10 -20.31 -6.22
CA ALA A 106 21.68 -20.33 -5.87
C ALA A 106 21.39 -21.29 -4.70
N LEU A 107 21.90 -22.52 -4.75
CA LEU A 107 21.74 -23.48 -3.65
C LEU A 107 22.40 -22.99 -2.36
N GLN A 108 23.58 -22.38 -2.43
CA GLN A 108 24.24 -21.84 -1.24
C GLN A 108 23.40 -20.74 -0.60
N GLN A 109 22.89 -19.79 -1.39
CA GLN A 109 21.99 -18.76 -0.86
C GLN A 109 20.71 -19.38 -0.24
N ALA A 110 20.14 -20.41 -0.88
CA ALA A 110 18.97 -21.11 -0.36
C ALA A 110 19.23 -21.77 1.00
N LEU A 111 20.42 -22.38 1.17
CA LEU A 111 20.87 -22.92 2.46
C LEU A 111 21.01 -21.80 3.50
N ASP A 112 21.70 -20.71 3.17
CA ASP A 112 21.92 -19.58 4.07
C ASP A 112 20.61 -18.92 4.52
N VAL A 113 19.63 -18.81 3.62
CA VAL A 113 18.27 -18.30 3.92
C VAL A 113 17.52 -19.29 4.83
N THR A 114 17.63 -20.59 4.57
CA THR A 114 16.99 -21.62 5.41
C THR A 114 17.52 -21.57 6.84
N GLU A 115 18.85 -21.46 6.99
CA GLU A 115 19.52 -21.32 8.28
C GLU A 115 19.11 -20.02 8.99
N ALA A 116 19.15 -18.88 8.29
CA ALA A 116 18.87 -17.58 8.89
C ALA A 116 17.40 -17.37 9.30
N PHE A 117 16.46 -18.00 8.58
CA PHE A 117 15.03 -17.77 8.73
C PHE A 117 14.27 -19.06 9.08
N THR A 118 14.88 -19.88 9.94
CA THR A 118 14.27 -21.10 10.46
C THR A 118 12.97 -20.78 11.21
N LEU A 119 11.93 -21.57 10.95
CA LEU A 119 10.64 -21.44 11.62
C LEU A 119 10.81 -21.57 13.14
N ARG A 120 10.47 -20.52 13.88
CA ARG A 120 10.44 -20.58 15.35
C ARG A 120 9.20 -21.32 15.82
N ALA A 121 9.33 -22.04 16.93
CA ALA A 121 8.19 -22.60 17.64
C ALA A 121 7.25 -21.46 18.09
N ARG A 122 5.94 -21.70 18.03
CA ARG A 122 4.94 -20.72 18.46
C ARG A 122 5.15 -20.40 19.95
N PRO A 123 5.32 -19.13 20.33
CA PRO A 123 5.46 -18.75 21.73
C PRO A 123 4.13 -18.86 22.50
N ASP A 124 4.18 -19.27 23.77
CA ASP A 124 3.00 -19.57 24.60
C ASP A 124 2.13 -18.34 24.94
N SER A 125 2.69 -17.13 24.93
CA SER A 125 1.97 -15.84 24.99
C SER A 125 2.94 -14.65 24.94
N VAL A 126 2.50 -13.51 24.38
CA VAL A 126 3.26 -12.25 24.49
C VAL A 126 2.91 -11.57 25.80
N LYS A 127 3.92 -11.24 26.60
CA LYS A 127 3.77 -10.49 27.85
C LYS A 127 3.77 -8.98 27.57
N GLY A 128 2.65 -8.31 27.85
CA GLY A 128 2.54 -6.84 27.92
C GLY A 128 1.65 -6.18 26.85
N ASP A 129 1.21 -4.94 27.12
CA ASP A 129 0.51 -4.10 26.14
C ASP A 129 1.50 -3.62 25.06
N GLN A 130 1.61 -4.40 23.98
CA GLN A 130 2.34 -3.98 22.77
C GLN A 130 1.37 -3.37 21.76
N PHE A 131 1.78 -2.28 21.12
CA PHE A 131 1.02 -1.69 20.02
C PHE A 131 1.94 -1.45 18.81
N ASN A 132 2.03 -2.45 17.94
CA ASN A 132 2.92 -2.44 16.78
C ASN A 132 2.22 -1.88 15.52
N LEU A 133 2.89 -0.98 14.82
CA LEU A 133 2.43 -0.34 13.59
C LEU A 133 3.08 -0.99 12.36
N LEU A 134 2.29 -1.16 11.29
CA LEU A 134 2.75 -1.66 10.00
C LEU A 134 2.35 -0.72 8.87
N SER A 135 3.34 -0.19 8.14
CA SER A 135 3.16 0.65 6.96
C SER A 135 3.58 -0.10 5.71
N LEU A 136 2.68 -0.22 4.73
CA LEU A 136 2.89 -0.96 3.49
C LEU A 136 2.78 -0.02 2.27
N ASP A 137 3.87 0.09 1.53
CA ASP A 137 3.95 0.95 0.35
C ASP A 137 3.11 0.47 -0.83
N GLY A 138 2.76 1.42 -1.70
CA GLY A 138 2.26 1.14 -3.04
C GLY A 138 3.35 0.68 -4.00
N GLY A 139 2.97 -0.12 -5.02
CA GLY A 139 3.95 -0.64 -5.97
C GLY A 139 3.48 -1.64 -7.03
N GLY A 140 2.18 -1.77 -7.28
CA GLY A 140 1.64 -2.72 -8.28
C GLY A 140 2.04 -4.17 -7.98
N ILE A 141 2.51 -4.91 -8.98
CA ILE A 141 2.94 -6.32 -8.83
C ILE A 141 4.10 -6.50 -7.84
N ARG A 142 4.87 -5.44 -7.58
CA ARG A 142 6.01 -5.49 -6.65
C ARG A 142 5.59 -5.68 -5.19
N GLY A 143 4.30 -5.67 -4.88
CA GLY A 143 3.79 -6.08 -3.55
C GLY A 143 4.21 -7.48 -3.12
N VAL A 144 4.59 -8.36 -4.06
CA VAL A 144 5.20 -9.66 -3.77
C VAL A 144 6.44 -9.53 -2.88
N ILE A 145 7.19 -8.42 -2.97
CA ILE A 145 8.37 -8.13 -2.13
C ILE A 145 7.94 -7.93 -0.68
N THR A 146 6.94 -7.10 -0.45
CA THR A 146 6.38 -6.82 0.87
C THR A 146 5.81 -8.09 1.50
N ALA A 147 5.03 -8.85 0.74
CA ALA A 147 4.47 -10.11 1.18
C ALA A 147 5.55 -11.16 1.50
N ARG A 148 6.59 -11.29 0.66
CA ARG A 148 7.73 -12.19 0.94
C ARG A 148 8.54 -11.77 2.17
N THR A 149 8.76 -10.46 2.35
CA THR A 149 9.41 -9.91 3.56
C THR A 149 8.65 -10.32 4.81
N LEU A 150 7.33 -10.14 4.80
CA LEU A 150 6.47 -10.51 5.91
C LEU A 150 6.42 -12.03 6.14
N GLN A 151 6.48 -12.85 5.08
CA GLN A 151 6.60 -14.31 5.21
C GLN A 151 7.86 -14.70 6.00
N MET A 152 8.97 -14.02 5.77
CA MET A 152 10.23 -14.27 6.50
C MET A 152 10.11 -13.84 7.97
N ILE A 153 9.51 -12.67 8.24
CA ILE A 153 9.25 -12.20 9.60
C ILE A 153 8.31 -13.16 10.35
N GLU A 154 7.23 -13.61 9.70
CA GLU A 154 6.27 -14.57 10.24
C GLU A 154 6.95 -15.87 10.70
N ARG A 155 7.85 -16.41 9.86
CA ARG A 155 8.66 -17.60 10.21
C ARG A 155 9.56 -17.35 11.41
N MET A 156 10.22 -16.20 11.48
CA MET A 156 11.09 -15.83 12.60
C MET A 156 10.35 -15.53 13.90
N VAL A 157 9.08 -15.14 13.83
CA VAL A 157 8.25 -14.88 15.02
C VAL A 157 7.51 -16.13 15.47
N GLY A 158 7.21 -17.06 14.55
CA GLY A 158 6.42 -18.26 14.84
C GLY A 158 4.94 -17.97 15.10
N ARG A 159 4.45 -16.80 14.66
CA ARG A 159 3.05 -16.35 14.77
C ARG A 159 2.65 -15.61 13.53
N ASP A 160 1.36 -15.67 13.22
CA ASP A 160 0.80 -15.02 12.04
C ASP A 160 0.98 -13.50 12.13
N VAL A 161 1.19 -12.86 10.97
CA VAL A 161 1.40 -11.40 10.91
C VAL A 161 0.26 -10.61 11.57
N HIS A 162 -0.98 -11.08 11.46
CA HIS A 162 -2.16 -10.43 12.04
C HIS A 162 -2.20 -10.47 13.57
N GLU A 163 -1.43 -11.36 14.21
CA GLU A 163 -1.24 -11.42 15.67
C GLU A 163 -0.09 -10.51 16.15
N CYS A 164 0.71 -9.98 15.22
CA CYS A 164 1.91 -9.22 15.53
C CYS A 164 1.70 -7.70 15.44
N PHE A 165 0.80 -7.24 14.57
CA PHE A 165 0.56 -5.81 14.33
C PHE A 165 -0.88 -5.40 14.64
N HIS A 166 -1.04 -4.18 15.16
CA HIS A 166 -2.31 -3.68 15.67
C HIS A 166 -2.88 -2.55 14.80
N TRP A 167 -2.03 -1.93 13.98
CA TRP A 167 -2.44 -0.87 13.07
C TRP A 167 -1.69 -0.98 11.75
N TYR A 168 -2.45 -1.16 10.68
CA TYR A 168 -1.98 -1.27 9.31
C TYR A 168 -2.32 0.02 8.57
N ALA A 169 -1.34 0.58 7.87
CA ALA A 169 -1.62 1.54 6.82
C ALA A 169 -1.07 1.06 5.49
N GLY A 170 -1.87 1.22 4.43
CA GLY A 170 -1.53 0.75 3.12
C GLY A 170 -1.93 1.72 2.02
N THR A 171 -1.07 1.83 1.01
CA THR A 171 -1.33 2.60 -0.22
C THR A 171 -1.29 1.66 -1.42
N SER A 172 -2.22 1.77 -2.35
CA SER A 172 -2.29 0.95 -3.57
C SER A 172 -2.26 -0.54 -3.23
N THR A 173 -1.39 -1.32 -3.87
CA THR A 173 -1.11 -2.72 -3.49
C THR A 173 -0.88 -2.90 -1.98
N GLY A 174 -0.23 -1.96 -1.29
CA GLY A 174 -0.05 -2.00 0.17
C GLY A 174 -1.38 -1.97 0.93
N GLY A 175 -2.40 -1.27 0.42
CA GLY A 175 -3.76 -1.29 0.97
C GLY A 175 -4.45 -2.63 0.79
N ILE A 176 -4.27 -3.27 -0.37
CA ILE A 176 -4.78 -4.63 -0.65
C ILE A 176 -4.10 -5.64 0.28
N ILE A 177 -2.78 -5.61 0.39
CA ILE A 177 -2.03 -6.51 1.27
C ILE A 177 -2.37 -6.26 2.74
N ALA A 178 -2.51 -5.01 3.18
CA ALA A 178 -2.94 -4.68 4.54
C ALA A 178 -4.30 -5.31 4.88
N THR A 179 -5.28 -5.22 3.98
CA THR A 179 -6.58 -5.87 4.16
C THR A 179 -6.47 -7.39 4.14
N MET A 180 -5.72 -7.97 3.18
CA MET A 180 -5.55 -9.43 3.10
C MET A 180 -4.95 -10.02 4.38
N LEU A 181 -3.94 -9.36 4.93
CA LEU A 181 -3.25 -9.80 6.15
C LEU A 181 -4.08 -9.52 7.40
N GLY A 182 -4.47 -8.27 7.62
CA GLY A 182 -5.07 -7.83 8.87
C GLY A 182 -6.55 -8.21 9.01
N VAL A 183 -7.32 -8.08 7.93
CA VAL A 183 -8.77 -8.31 7.94
C VAL A 183 -9.10 -9.73 7.50
N LEU A 184 -8.55 -10.17 6.36
CA LEU A 184 -8.87 -11.50 5.80
C LEU A 184 -8.02 -12.62 6.40
N LYS A 185 -7.05 -12.28 7.26
CA LYS A 185 -6.16 -13.21 7.95
C LYS A 185 -5.49 -14.21 7.00
N ARG A 186 -5.18 -13.78 5.77
CA ARG A 186 -4.40 -14.57 4.82
C ARG A 186 -2.94 -14.53 5.23
N SER A 187 -2.21 -15.63 4.98
CA SER A 187 -0.77 -15.63 5.18
C SER A 187 -0.07 -14.72 4.15
N PRO A 188 1.11 -14.17 4.48
CA PRO A 188 1.93 -13.45 3.51
C PRO A 188 2.30 -14.32 2.31
N GLU A 189 2.43 -15.64 2.51
CA GLU A 189 2.66 -16.60 1.43
C GLU A 189 1.52 -16.63 0.42
N TYR A 190 0.28 -16.75 0.92
CA TYR A 190 -0.91 -16.68 0.10
C TYR A 190 -0.98 -15.37 -0.69
N CYS A 191 -0.63 -14.25 -0.05
CA CYS A 191 -0.66 -12.93 -0.68
C CYS A 191 0.25 -12.88 -1.91
N TRP A 192 1.53 -13.25 -1.82
CA TRP A 192 2.41 -13.17 -3.01
C TRP A 192 2.04 -14.21 -4.08
N GLN A 193 1.54 -15.39 -3.70
CA GLN A 193 1.04 -16.40 -4.64
C GLN A 193 -0.20 -15.92 -5.39
N LEU A 194 -1.11 -15.21 -4.71
CA LEU A 194 -2.27 -14.59 -5.35
C LEU A 194 -1.84 -13.60 -6.44
N TYR A 195 -0.89 -12.72 -6.12
CA TYR A 195 -0.31 -11.80 -7.11
C TYR A 195 0.33 -12.53 -8.28
N LEU A 196 1.11 -13.59 -8.01
CA LEU A 196 1.71 -14.41 -9.07
C LEU A 196 0.64 -15.03 -9.97
N ASN A 197 -0.43 -15.58 -9.41
CA ASN A 197 -1.47 -16.29 -10.15
C ASN A 197 -2.37 -15.33 -10.94
N ARG A 198 -2.67 -14.15 -10.38
CA ARG A 198 -3.65 -13.21 -10.95
C ARG A 198 -3.01 -12.01 -11.66
N LYS A 199 -1.68 -11.93 -11.76
CA LYS A 199 -0.97 -10.83 -12.45
C LYS A 199 -1.49 -10.57 -13.87
N ARG A 200 -1.83 -11.62 -14.64
CA ARG A 200 -2.34 -11.49 -16.01
C ARG A 200 -3.76 -10.93 -16.04
N ASP A 201 -4.60 -11.31 -15.07
CA ASP A 201 -5.96 -10.78 -14.90
C ASP A 201 -5.92 -9.29 -14.51
N MET A 202 -4.98 -8.92 -13.63
CA MET A 202 -4.79 -7.56 -13.12
C MET A 202 -4.13 -6.61 -14.12
N PHE A 203 -3.22 -7.12 -14.96
CA PHE A 203 -2.38 -6.32 -15.85
C PHE A 203 -2.42 -6.81 -17.30
N SER A 204 -3.61 -7.06 -17.84
CA SER A 204 -3.80 -7.49 -19.23
C SER A 204 -3.44 -6.40 -20.26
N GLY A 205 -3.03 -6.81 -21.46
CA GLY A 205 -2.74 -5.91 -22.60
C GLY A 205 -1.38 -5.20 -22.57
N SER A 206 -0.91 -4.75 -23.73
CA SER A 206 0.35 -4.00 -23.85
C SER A 206 0.26 -2.63 -23.16
N LYS A 207 1.38 -2.11 -22.64
CA LYS A 207 1.40 -0.80 -21.94
C LYS A 207 0.84 0.34 -22.79
N LEU A 208 1.19 0.37 -24.08
CA LEU A 208 0.71 1.37 -25.04
C LEU A 208 -0.80 1.24 -25.28
N LYS A 209 -1.30 0.02 -25.48
CA LYS A 209 -2.72 -0.24 -25.64
C LYS A 209 -3.50 0.16 -24.38
N ARG A 210 -2.98 -0.14 -23.19
CA ARG A 210 -3.62 0.23 -21.91
C ARG A 210 -3.72 1.74 -21.72
N VAL A 211 -2.65 2.47 -22.02
CA VAL A 211 -2.67 3.94 -21.96
C VAL A 211 -3.69 4.49 -22.95
N TYR A 212 -3.72 3.98 -24.18
CA TYR A 212 -4.71 4.35 -25.18
C TYR A 212 -6.13 4.04 -24.73
N ASP A 213 -6.40 2.83 -24.26
CA ASP A 213 -7.71 2.39 -23.79
C ASP A 213 -8.17 3.22 -22.58
N ILE A 214 -7.28 3.63 -21.68
CA ILE A 214 -7.62 4.53 -20.56
C ILE A 214 -7.97 5.94 -21.06
N ILE A 215 -7.17 6.50 -21.97
CA ILE A 215 -7.42 7.83 -22.55
C ILE A 215 -8.76 7.83 -23.29
N MET A 216 -9.08 6.76 -24.00
CA MET A 216 -10.33 6.59 -24.73
C MET A 216 -11.51 6.12 -23.86
N GLY A 217 -11.30 5.90 -22.55
CA GLY A 217 -12.34 5.42 -21.63
C GLY A 217 -12.80 3.98 -21.85
N ALA A 218 -12.00 3.16 -22.54
CA ALA A 218 -12.30 1.81 -23.00
C ALA A 218 -11.73 0.67 -22.13
N ASP A 219 -10.78 0.90 -21.20
CA ASP A 219 -10.21 -0.15 -20.33
C ASP A 219 -11.11 -0.53 -19.13
N LYS A 220 -12.29 -1.08 -19.44
CA LYS A 220 -13.25 -1.57 -18.44
C LYS A 220 -12.88 -2.96 -17.90
N ASN A 221 -12.20 -3.80 -18.69
CA ASN A 221 -11.99 -5.22 -18.37
C ASN A 221 -10.95 -5.43 -17.25
N SER A 222 -9.75 -4.85 -17.36
CA SER A 222 -8.74 -4.95 -16.28
C SER A 222 -9.24 -4.28 -15.00
N THR A 223 -10.11 -3.28 -15.16
CA THR A 223 -10.76 -2.59 -14.06
C THR A 223 -11.67 -3.50 -13.26
N GLN A 224 -12.58 -4.17 -13.97
CA GLN A 224 -13.55 -5.09 -13.40
C GLN A 224 -12.88 -6.33 -12.79
N ASN A 225 -11.88 -6.90 -13.46
CA ASN A 225 -11.18 -8.10 -12.98
C ASN A 225 -10.56 -7.94 -11.59
N LEU A 226 -9.90 -6.81 -11.33
CA LEU A 226 -9.32 -6.54 -10.01
C LEU A 226 -10.41 -6.35 -8.95
N GLU A 227 -11.49 -5.65 -9.29
CA GLU A 227 -12.61 -5.44 -8.36
C GLU A 227 -13.29 -6.76 -8.00
N ASP A 228 -13.54 -7.63 -8.98
CA ASP A 228 -14.14 -8.93 -8.78
C ASP A 228 -13.21 -9.88 -8.00
N LEU A 229 -11.90 -9.83 -8.25
CA LEU A 229 -10.91 -10.55 -7.46
C LEU A 229 -10.98 -10.16 -5.98
N ILE A 230 -10.95 -8.86 -5.69
CA ILE A 230 -11.02 -8.32 -4.33
C ILE A 230 -12.35 -8.72 -3.68
N ARG A 231 -13.47 -8.58 -4.41
CA ARG A 231 -14.80 -8.94 -3.92
C ARG A 231 -14.89 -10.43 -3.56
N ASN A 232 -14.36 -11.31 -4.40
CA ASN A 232 -14.38 -12.75 -4.17
C ASN A 232 -13.54 -13.13 -2.95
N GLU A 233 -12.34 -12.59 -2.79
CA GLU A 233 -11.51 -12.84 -1.61
C GLU A 233 -12.16 -12.35 -0.32
N LEU A 234 -12.76 -11.14 -0.36
CA LEU A 234 -13.52 -10.61 0.76
C LEU A 234 -14.69 -11.52 1.11
N GLN A 235 -15.48 -11.95 0.13
CA GLN A 235 -16.64 -12.80 0.36
C GLN A 235 -16.24 -14.15 0.97
N ILE A 236 -15.22 -14.82 0.42
CA ILE A 236 -14.74 -16.12 0.90
C ILE A 236 -14.28 -16.00 2.36
N ALA A 237 -13.43 -15.01 2.66
CA ALA A 237 -12.89 -14.84 4.00
C ALA A 237 -14.00 -14.46 5.00
N MET A 238 -14.86 -13.49 4.66
CA MET A 238 -15.92 -13.04 5.56
C MET A 238 -16.97 -14.13 5.81
N THR A 239 -17.33 -14.91 4.77
CA THR A 239 -18.24 -16.06 4.91
C THR A 239 -17.65 -17.11 5.85
N SER A 240 -16.34 -17.38 5.75
CA SER A 240 -15.66 -18.30 6.68
C SER A 240 -15.64 -17.80 8.13
N MET A 241 -15.80 -16.49 8.35
CA MET A 241 -15.93 -15.86 9.67
C MET A 241 -17.40 -15.70 10.12
N GLY A 242 -18.34 -16.32 9.41
CA GLY A 242 -19.78 -16.27 9.73
C GLY A 242 -20.47 -14.97 9.34
N GLN A 243 -19.83 -14.11 8.54
CA GLN A 243 -20.42 -12.88 8.02
C GLN A 243 -21.01 -13.13 6.64
N ASN A 244 -22.28 -12.79 6.42
CA ASN A 244 -22.97 -13.02 5.16
C ASN A 244 -23.60 -11.74 4.61
N LYS A 245 -22.78 -10.71 4.41
CA LYS A 245 -23.16 -9.50 3.67
C LYS A 245 -22.65 -9.58 2.24
N SER A 246 -23.38 -8.96 1.32
CA SER A 246 -23.00 -8.82 -0.10
C SER A 246 -21.89 -7.78 -0.32
N SER A 247 -21.73 -6.86 0.63
CA SER A 247 -20.70 -5.82 0.63
C SER A 247 -20.33 -5.48 2.08
N TYR A 248 -19.08 -5.05 2.27
CA TYR A 248 -18.53 -4.68 3.57
C TYR A 248 -17.97 -3.28 3.48
N THR A 249 -18.25 -2.45 4.47
CA THR A 249 -17.75 -1.07 4.62
C THR A 249 -16.65 -1.03 5.69
N MET A 250 -15.95 0.09 5.82
CA MET A 250 -14.98 0.25 6.91
C MET A 250 -15.64 0.15 8.30
N GLN A 251 -16.89 0.57 8.42
CA GLN A 251 -17.69 0.46 9.65
C GLN A 251 -18.00 -1.01 9.99
N ASP A 252 -18.26 -1.84 8.98
CA ASP A 252 -18.43 -3.28 9.19
C ASP A 252 -17.14 -3.93 9.69
N ILE A 253 -15.98 -3.50 9.17
CA ILE A 253 -14.68 -3.95 9.66
C ILE A 253 -14.45 -3.47 11.11
N ALA A 254 -14.82 -2.23 11.42
CA ALA A 254 -14.69 -1.64 12.76
C ALA A 254 -15.48 -2.42 13.82
N ALA A 255 -16.64 -2.95 13.45
CA ALA A 255 -17.53 -3.67 14.35
C ALA A 255 -16.99 -5.06 14.77
N HIS A 256 -16.05 -5.64 14.00
CA HIS A 256 -15.54 -6.97 14.27
C HIS A 256 -14.42 -6.94 15.32
N LYS A 257 -14.67 -7.60 16.47
CA LYS A 257 -13.66 -7.75 17.52
C LYS A 257 -12.49 -8.59 17.01
N GLY A 258 -11.28 -8.06 17.05
CA GLY A 258 -10.05 -8.76 16.66
C GLY A 258 -9.53 -8.44 15.25
N PHE A 259 -10.15 -7.52 14.51
CA PHE A 259 -9.48 -6.90 13.38
C PHE A 259 -8.58 -5.75 13.85
N PRO A 260 -7.41 -5.56 13.22
CA PRO A 260 -6.55 -4.45 13.55
C PRO A 260 -7.16 -3.15 13.03
N LYS A 261 -6.61 -2.03 13.49
CA LYS A 261 -6.86 -0.75 12.84
C LYS A 261 -6.31 -0.78 11.42
N LEU A 262 -7.07 -0.22 10.49
CA LEU A 262 -6.75 -0.20 9.07
C LEU A 262 -6.94 1.22 8.53
N THR A 263 -5.91 1.72 7.89
CA THR A 263 -5.90 3.02 7.20
C THR A 263 -5.52 2.79 5.73
N ILE A 264 -6.42 3.13 4.81
CA ILE A 264 -6.17 3.01 3.37
C ILE A 264 -6.10 4.41 2.76
N VAL A 265 -5.01 4.70 2.04
CA VAL A 265 -4.77 6.01 1.44
C VAL A 265 -5.28 6.08 0.01
N SER A 266 -6.00 7.12 -0.35
CA SER A 266 -6.39 7.45 -1.72
C SER A 266 -6.32 8.97 -1.94
N LEU A 267 -6.52 9.43 -3.17
CA LEU A 267 -6.60 10.85 -3.50
C LEU A 267 -7.98 11.14 -4.10
N ASP A 268 -8.74 12.01 -3.45
CA ASP A 268 -10.01 12.53 -3.95
C ASP A 268 -9.74 13.69 -4.92
N VAL A 269 -10.19 13.52 -6.16
CA VAL A 269 -10.01 14.47 -7.27
C VAL A 269 -11.32 15.09 -7.72
N THR A 270 -12.37 14.98 -6.91
CA THR A 270 -13.71 15.53 -7.19
C THR A 270 -13.67 17.05 -7.29
N HIS A 271 -12.96 17.69 -6.34
CA HIS A 271 -12.83 19.13 -6.25
C HIS A 271 -11.37 19.57 -6.46
N LYS A 272 -11.19 20.85 -6.82
CA LYS A 272 -9.87 21.50 -6.87
C LYS A 272 -9.69 22.35 -5.61
N PRO A 273 -8.55 22.26 -4.89
CA PRO A 273 -7.46 21.31 -5.11
C PRO A 273 -7.86 19.88 -4.73
N ALA A 274 -7.17 18.89 -5.34
CA ALA A 274 -7.34 17.48 -4.96
C ALA A 274 -6.95 17.26 -3.49
N ARG A 275 -7.68 16.38 -2.80
CA ARG A 275 -7.57 16.20 -1.35
C ARG A 275 -7.16 14.76 -0.99
N PRO A 276 -6.07 14.55 -0.23
CA PRO A 276 -5.74 13.24 0.31
C PRO A 276 -6.91 12.71 1.14
N THR A 277 -7.32 11.48 0.89
CA THR A 277 -8.41 10.82 1.61
C THR A 277 -7.89 9.56 2.28
N TYR A 278 -8.20 9.42 3.57
CA TYR A 278 -7.80 8.28 4.38
C TYR A 278 -9.06 7.53 4.82
N PHE A 279 -9.24 6.33 4.30
CA PHE A 279 -10.32 5.45 4.71
C PHE A 279 -9.90 4.68 5.96
N ARG A 280 -10.77 4.66 7.00
CA ARG A 280 -10.43 4.16 8.33
C ARG A 280 -11.55 3.29 8.88
N ASN A 281 -11.20 2.21 9.59
CA ASN A 281 -12.15 1.40 10.36
C ASN A 281 -12.18 1.77 11.86
N TYR A 282 -11.81 3.01 12.20
CA TYR A 282 -11.84 3.52 13.57
C TYR A 282 -12.26 4.98 13.55
N GLU A 283 -12.84 5.43 14.66
CA GLU A 283 -13.22 6.82 14.85
C GLU A 283 -11.99 7.72 14.89
N HIS A 284 -12.04 8.84 14.18
CA HIS A 284 -10.95 9.79 14.04
C HIS A 284 -11.41 11.19 14.43
N LEU A 285 -10.52 11.96 15.07
CA LEU A 285 -10.79 13.36 15.40
C LEU A 285 -10.61 14.20 14.13
N GLU A 286 -11.69 14.79 13.66
CA GLU A 286 -11.62 15.76 12.58
C GLU A 286 -11.08 17.09 13.12
N PHE A 287 -9.75 17.21 13.20
CA PHE A 287 -9.06 18.51 13.31
C PHE A 287 -8.89 19.18 11.93
N THR A 288 -9.58 18.69 10.92
CA THR A 288 -9.65 19.32 9.60
C THR A 288 -10.25 20.71 9.72
N ASP A 289 -9.89 21.57 8.77
CA ASP A 289 -10.50 22.87 8.54
C ASP A 289 -12.00 22.79 8.83
N GLN A 290 -12.53 23.60 9.77
CA GLN A 290 -13.90 23.44 10.29
C GLN A 290 -14.94 23.40 9.15
N PHE A 291 -14.63 24.07 8.05
CA PHE A 291 -15.42 24.08 6.82
C PHE A 291 -15.54 22.69 6.16
N ILE A 292 -14.44 21.91 6.09
CA ILE A 292 -14.40 20.59 5.44
C ILE A 292 -15.07 19.52 6.32
N ALA A 293 -14.86 19.60 7.64
CA ALA A 293 -15.53 18.72 8.60
C ALA A 293 -17.05 18.95 8.55
N GLU A 294 -17.48 20.20 8.52
CA GLU A 294 -18.91 20.54 8.43
C GLU A 294 -19.50 20.14 7.08
N GLU A 295 -18.80 20.35 5.95
CA GLU A 295 -19.23 19.89 4.62
C GLU A 295 -19.41 18.35 4.58
N THR A 296 -18.45 17.61 5.13
CA THR A 296 -18.49 16.14 5.19
C THR A 296 -19.60 15.65 6.10
N ARG A 297 -19.76 16.28 7.27
CA ARG A 297 -20.83 16.00 8.23
C ARG A 297 -22.20 16.28 7.62
N LEU A 298 -22.41 17.45 7.01
CA LEU A 298 -23.65 17.82 6.35
C LEU A 298 -23.96 16.87 5.19
N ALA A 299 -22.98 16.56 4.34
CA ALA A 299 -23.17 15.64 3.21
C ALA A 299 -23.55 14.23 3.68
N THR A 300 -23.02 13.77 4.82
CA THR A 300 -23.38 12.48 5.42
C THR A 300 -24.78 12.53 6.06
N GLU A 301 -25.08 13.58 6.84
CA GLU A 301 -26.39 13.76 7.50
C GLU A 301 -27.54 13.96 6.52
N LEU A 302 -27.28 14.64 5.40
CA LEU A 302 -28.23 14.82 4.30
C LEU A 302 -28.33 13.59 3.38
N GLY A 303 -27.59 12.50 3.67
CA GLY A 303 -27.60 11.27 2.88
C GLY A 303 -27.00 11.42 1.48
N VAL A 304 -26.21 12.48 1.25
CA VAL A 304 -25.52 12.76 -0.02
C VAL A 304 -24.31 11.83 -0.18
N TRP A 305 -23.62 11.50 0.92
CA TRP A 305 -22.49 10.55 0.94
C TRP A 305 -22.83 9.34 1.80
N THR A 306 -22.71 8.15 1.22
CA THR A 306 -22.91 6.88 1.92
C THR A 306 -21.57 6.19 2.23
N PRO A 307 -21.55 5.25 3.20
CA PRO A 307 -20.38 4.44 3.46
C PRO A 307 -19.92 3.67 2.22
N ILE A 308 -18.73 4.01 1.72
CA ILE A 308 -18.15 3.38 0.54
C ILE A 308 -17.75 1.94 0.87
N ALA A 309 -18.09 1.00 -0.02
CA ALA A 309 -17.69 -0.39 0.08
C ALA A 309 -16.16 -0.55 0.12
N LEU A 310 -15.65 -1.42 0.98
CA LEU A 310 -14.22 -1.74 1.12
C LEU A 310 -13.62 -2.21 -0.21
N THR A 311 -14.38 -2.97 -1.01
CA THR A 311 -13.98 -3.34 -2.38
C THR A 311 -13.68 -2.10 -3.23
N LYS A 312 -14.55 -1.08 -3.18
CA LYS A 312 -14.37 0.20 -3.90
C LYS A 312 -13.22 1.01 -3.33
N ILE A 313 -13.03 1.02 -2.01
CA ILE A 313 -11.88 1.65 -1.34
C ILE A 313 -10.56 1.04 -1.82
N LEU A 314 -10.47 -0.30 -1.86
CA LEU A 314 -9.29 -1.02 -2.34
C LEU A 314 -9.05 -0.80 -3.83
N ARG A 315 -10.12 -0.62 -4.60
CA ARG A 315 -10.06 -0.19 -6.00
C ARG A 315 -9.54 1.24 -6.13
N ALA A 316 -10.03 2.16 -5.31
CA ALA A 316 -9.67 3.58 -5.33
C ALA A 316 -8.19 3.79 -4.97
N THR A 317 -7.71 3.15 -3.91
CA THR A 317 -6.30 3.24 -3.50
C THR A 317 -5.34 2.70 -4.56
N SER A 318 -5.77 1.74 -5.40
CA SER A 318 -4.96 1.09 -6.44
C SER A 318 -5.22 1.62 -7.86
N ALA A 319 -6.06 2.64 -8.02
CA ALA A 319 -6.46 3.21 -9.31
C ALA A 319 -5.36 4.10 -9.92
N ALA A 320 -4.19 3.51 -10.20
CA ALA A 320 -3.01 4.25 -10.63
C ALA A 320 -3.25 4.87 -12.01
N PRO A 321 -3.04 6.18 -12.19
CA PRO A 321 -3.13 6.80 -13.51
C PRO A 321 -2.24 6.06 -14.49
N THR A 322 -2.67 5.92 -15.74
CA THR A 322 -2.04 5.12 -16.81
C THR A 322 -2.13 3.59 -16.65
N TYR A 323 -2.68 3.07 -15.54
CA TYR A 323 -2.90 1.64 -15.34
C TYR A 323 -4.36 1.26 -15.12
N PHE A 324 -5.12 2.09 -14.41
CA PHE A 324 -6.52 1.83 -14.11
C PHE A 324 -7.35 3.11 -14.22
N LEU A 325 -8.65 2.94 -14.50
CA LEU A 325 -9.60 4.05 -14.49
C LEU A 325 -9.84 4.54 -13.06
N PRO A 326 -10.05 5.86 -12.86
CA PRO A 326 -10.50 6.40 -11.58
C PRO A 326 -11.80 5.75 -11.11
N VAL A 327 -11.96 5.64 -9.80
CA VAL A 327 -13.18 5.10 -9.19
C VAL A 327 -14.13 6.23 -8.90
N SER A 328 -15.36 6.14 -9.41
CA SER A 328 -16.43 7.08 -9.10
C SER A 328 -17.47 6.38 -8.21
N GLU A 329 -17.72 6.93 -7.03
CA GLU A 329 -18.70 6.44 -6.06
C GLU A 329 -19.32 7.63 -5.33
N ASP A 330 -20.64 7.69 -5.18
CA ASP A 330 -21.37 8.77 -4.48
C ASP A 330 -20.96 10.20 -4.85
N ASN A 331 -20.93 10.49 -6.15
CA ASN A 331 -20.48 11.78 -6.71
C ASN A 331 -19.02 12.16 -6.38
N ARG A 332 -18.26 11.26 -5.77
CA ARG A 332 -16.84 11.43 -5.51
C ARG A 332 -16.03 10.63 -6.52
N ARG A 333 -14.85 11.16 -6.86
CA ARG A 333 -13.91 10.55 -7.79
C ARG A 333 -12.56 10.38 -7.13
N PHE A 334 -12.08 9.15 -7.12
CA PHE A 334 -10.85 8.75 -6.45
C PHE A 334 -9.82 8.20 -7.42
N VAL A 335 -8.55 8.44 -7.11
CA VAL A 335 -7.38 7.85 -7.80
C VAL A 335 -6.39 7.31 -6.78
N ASP A 336 -5.35 6.61 -7.27
CA ASP A 336 -4.35 5.95 -6.44
C ASP A 336 -3.71 6.88 -5.39
N GLY A 337 -3.65 6.39 -4.16
CA GLY A 337 -3.07 7.12 -3.03
C GLY A 337 -1.57 7.36 -3.16
N GLY A 338 -0.89 6.64 -4.04
CA GLY A 338 0.51 6.84 -4.39
C GLY A 338 0.79 8.21 -4.97
N LEU A 339 -0.20 8.91 -5.51
CA LEU A 339 -0.04 10.31 -5.91
C LEU A 339 0.13 11.28 -4.73
N THR A 340 -0.28 10.89 -3.51
CA THR A 340 -0.16 11.70 -2.31
C THR A 340 0.82 11.14 -1.29
N ALA A 341 0.66 9.88 -0.88
CA ALA A 341 1.49 9.23 0.13
C ALA A 341 1.71 7.77 -0.25
N ASN A 342 2.63 7.52 -1.19
CA ASN A 342 2.98 6.16 -1.60
C ASN A 342 3.55 5.31 -0.45
N ASN A 343 4.31 5.93 0.46
CA ASN A 343 4.68 5.37 1.76
C ASN A 343 3.76 5.97 2.84
N PRO A 344 2.80 5.22 3.39
CA PRO A 344 1.80 5.75 4.33
C PRO A 344 2.32 5.89 5.77
N ILE A 345 3.63 5.81 6.01
CA ILE A 345 4.17 5.94 7.38
C ILE A 345 3.91 7.31 8.00
N SER A 346 3.99 8.38 7.20
CA SER A 346 3.66 9.74 7.64
C SER A 346 2.19 9.87 8.03
N VAL A 347 1.31 9.17 7.32
CA VAL A 347 -0.12 9.06 7.66
C VAL A 347 -0.26 8.38 9.02
N LEU A 348 0.40 7.24 9.26
CA LEU A 348 0.35 6.58 10.58
C LEU A 348 0.87 7.47 11.72
N VAL A 349 1.95 8.22 11.49
CA VAL A 349 2.47 9.18 12.48
C VAL A 349 1.39 10.21 12.80
N GLN A 350 0.80 10.83 11.79
CA GLN A 350 -0.26 11.82 11.96
C GLN A 350 -1.47 11.22 12.69
N GLU A 351 -1.89 10.02 12.33
CA GLU A 351 -3.03 9.34 12.95
C GLU A 351 -2.75 8.99 14.42
N CYS A 352 -1.55 8.50 14.74
CA CYS A 352 -1.15 8.20 16.11
C CYS A 352 -1.14 9.47 16.97
N ASP A 353 -0.55 10.55 16.46
CA ASP A 353 -0.48 11.83 17.17
C ASP A 353 -1.89 12.43 17.35
N THR A 354 -2.72 12.39 16.32
CA THR A 354 -4.11 12.89 16.36
C THR A 354 -4.95 12.12 17.35
N LEU A 355 -5.01 10.80 17.26
CA LEU A 355 -5.83 9.98 18.15
C LEU A 355 -5.34 10.00 19.61
N SER A 356 -4.05 10.27 19.83
CA SER A 356 -3.52 10.41 21.19
C SER A 356 -4.14 11.59 21.95
N LEU A 357 -4.65 12.60 21.23
CA LEU A 357 -5.32 13.78 21.79
C LEU A 357 -6.81 13.56 22.05
N HIS A 358 -7.35 12.36 21.82
CA HIS A 358 -8.78 12.09 21.97
C HIS A 358 -9.24 12.30 23.43
N PRO A 359 -10.24 13.17 23.68
CA PRO A 359 -10.61 13.58 25.04
C PRO A 359 -11.26 12.46 25.86
N ALA A 360 -11.97 11.53 25.21
CA ALA A 360 -12.51 10.33 25.84
C ALA A 360 -12.53 9.18 24.83
N GLY A 361 -11.70 8.15 24.98
CA GLY A 361 -11.72 7.00 24.08
C GLY A 361 -10.59 6.00 24.31
N ALA A 362 -10.76 4.79 23.76
CA ALA A 362 -9.78 3.70 23.79
C ALA A 362 -8.42 4.05 23.12
N PHE A 363 -8.27 5.24 22.55
CA PHE A 363 -7.08 5.72 21.85
C PHE A 363 -6.35 6.86 22.56
N ARG A 364 -6.85 7.35 23.70
CA ARG A 364 -6.16 8.38 24.49
C ARG A 364 -4.76 7.88 24.86
N GLY A 365 -3.73 8.62 24.47
CA GLY A 365 -2.34 8.24 24.71
C GLY A 365 -1.84 7.04 23.90
N ILE A 366 -2.49 6.62 22.80
CA ILE A 366 -2.07 5.49 21.95
C ILE A 366 -0.59 5.57 21.55
N ARG A 367 -0.08 6.77 21.30
CA ARG A 367 1.35 7.06 21.07
C ARG A 367 2.28 6.47 22.13
N ASN A 368 1.87 6.49 23.41
CA ASN A 368 2.67 5.96 24.52
C ASN A 368 2.69 4.42 24.56
N HIS A 369 1.77 3.77 23.85
CA HIS A 369 1.68 2.32 23.77
C HIS A 369 2.41 1.77 22.54
N VAL A 370 2.84 2.64 21.60
CA VAL A 370 3.53 2.19 20.38
C VAL A 370 4.88 1.58 20.74
N THR A 371 5.05 0.30 20.39
CA THR A 371 6.27 -0.47 20.70
C THR A 371 7.18 -0.68 19.51
N LEU A 372 6.64 -0.64 18.29
CA LEU A 372 7.39 -0.79 17.05
C LEU A 372 6.64 -0.10 15.92
N ALA A 373 7.38 0.58 15.04
CA ALA A 373 6.89 1.01 13.75
C ALA A 373 7.71 0.37 12.62
N LEU A 374 7.08 -0.53 11.85
CA LEU A 374 7.69 -1.18 10.70
C LEU A 374 7.12 -0.62 9.39
N SER A 375 7.98 -0.17 8.48
CA SER A 375 7.61 0.31 7.16
C SER A 375 8.27 -0.54 6.08
N LEU A 376 7.47 -1.07 5.16
CA LEU A 376 7.89 -2.01 4.12
C LEU A 376 7.67 -1.43 2.72
N GLY A 377 8.76 -1.30 1.98
CA GLY A 377 8.76 -0.82 0.61
C GLY A 377 8.66 -1.94 -0.42
N THR A 378 8.07 -1.66 -1.57
CA THR A 378 7.99 -2.61 -2.70
C THR A 378 9.27 -2.63 -3.56
N GLY A 379 10.41 -2.31 -2.96
CA GLY A 379 11.70 -2.15 -3.61
C GLY A 379 11.80 -1.02 -4.63
N GLY A 380 13.03 -0.72 -5.06
CA GLY A 380 13.32 0.36 -6.00
C GLY A 380 14.58 0.13 -6.81
N LYS A 381 14.67 0.83 -7.95
CA LYS A 381 15.85 0.78 -8.81
C LYS A 381 17.09 1.31 -8.08
N ALA A 382 18.26 0.82 -8.48
CA ALA A 382 19.53 1.41 -8.09
C ALA A 382 19.60 2.87 -8.59
N ALA A 383 20.36 3.71 -7.88
CA ALA A 383 20.58 5.09 -8.33
C ALA A 383 21.33 5.06 -9.67
N ALA A 384 20.83 5.80 -10.66
CA ALA A 384 21.46 5.94 -11.96
C ALA A 384 21.45 7.42 -12.35
N LEU A 385 22.47 7.84 -13.12
CA LEU A 385 22.51 9.18 -13.70
C LEU A 385 21.34 9.35 -14.69
N ARG A 386 20.67 10.50 -14.65
CA ARG A 386 19.63 10.83 -15.62
C ARG A 386 20.30 11.25 -16.93
N ALA A 387 19.83 10.71 -18.04
CA ALA A 387 20.23 11.19 -19.36
C ALA A 387 19.58 12.55 -19.63
N GLU A 388 20.35 13.50 -20.17
CA GLU A 388 19.84 14.81 -20.57
C GLU A 388 19.20 14.73 -21.96
N HIS A 389 17.95 15.20 -22.07
CA HIS A 389 17.23 15.31 -23.32
C HIS A 389 16.44 16.63 -23.38
N SER A 390 16.38 17.26 -24.55
CA SER A 390 15.66 18.52 -24.80
C SER A 390 14.44 18.32 -25.71
N GLY A 391 13.52 19.29 -25.74
CA GLY A 391 12.31 19.27 -26.60
C GLY A 391 11.18 18.38 -26.08
N LEU A 392 10.33 17.85 -26.98
CA LEU A 392 9.17 17.00 -26.65
C LEU A 392 9.54 15.74 -25.84
N TYR A 393 10.78 15.26 -25.98
CA TYR A 393 11.34 14.17 -25.18
C TYR A 393 11.58 14.59 -23.71
N GLY A 394 11.85 15.87 -23.46
CA GLY A 394 11.97 16.47 -22.14
C GLY A 394 10.65 16.52 -21.38
N ASP A 395 9.52 16.83 -22.04
CA ASP A 395 8.20 16.86 -21.39
C ASP A 395 7.74 15.46 -20.93
N ILE A 396 8.01 14.43 -21.73
CA ILE A 396 7.76 13.02 -21.34
C ILE A 396 8.66 12.64 -20.15
N GLN A 397 9.88 13.15 -20.09
CA GLN A 397 10.80 12.91 -18.99
C GLN A 397 10.39 13.66 -17.71
N LEU A 398 9.84 14.87 -17.83
CA LEU A 398 9.23 15.62 -16.73
C LEU A 398 8.04 14.86 -16.14
N PHE A 399 7.14 14.34 -16.99
CA PHE A 399 6.04 13.51 -16.51
C PHE A 399 6.53 12.23 -15.80
N LYS A 400 7.57 11.57 -16.34
CA LYS A 400 8.23 10.44 -15.66
C LYS A 400 8.84 10.85 -14.32
N LEU A 401 9.46 12.03 -14.24
CA LEU A 401 10.04 12.59 -13.03
C LEU A 401 8.97 12.87 -11.97
N PHE A 402 7.85 13.48 -12.33
CA PHE A 402 6.72 13.68 -11.42
C PHE A 402 6.21 12.34 -10.90
N LYS A 403 6.04 11.35 -11.79
CA LYS A 403 5.68 9.98 -11.40
C LYS A 403 6.71 9.36 -10.46
N GLU A 404 8.00 9.59 -10.66
CA GLU A 404 9.08 9.15 -9.76
C GLU A 404 9.10 9.91 -8.42
N GLN A 405 8.72 11.18 -8.37
CA GLN A 405 8.66 11.91 -7.10
C GLN A 405 7.45 11.51 -6.27
N SER A 406 6.31 11.26 -6.92
CA SER A 406 5.09 10.82 -6.25
C SER A 406 5.12 9.33 -5.88
N LEU A 407 5.54 8.45 -6.82
CA LEU A 407 5.51 6.99 -6.66
C LEU A 407 6.88 6.34 -6.40
N GLY A 408 7.97 7.11 -6.49
CA GLY A 408 9.32 6.58 -6.43
C GLY A 408 9.91 6.51 -5.03
N LYS A 409 11.18 6.13 -5.03
CA LYS A 409 11.98 5.58 -3.91
C LYS A 409 11.83 6.38 -2.61
N ASP A 410 11.83 5.66 -1.48
CA ASP A 410 11.85 6.13 -0.08
C ASP A 410 12.01 7.65 0.04
N GLY A 411 10.89 8.37 -0.06
CA GLY A 411 10.87 9.82 0.09
C GLY A 411 11.21 10.23 1.52
N LYS A 412 11.44 11.53 1.76
CA LYS A 412 11.76 12.11 3.09
C LYS A 412 10.77 11.72 4.20
N ASP A 413 9.60 11.19 3.87
CA ASP A 413 8.60 10.72 4.83
C ASP A 413 9.13 9.64 5.77
N HIS A 414 9.99 8.74 5.29
CA HIS A 414 10.60 7.72 6.13
C HIS A 414 11.65 8.31 7.10
N GLU A 415 12.37 9.35 6.68
CA GLU A 415 13.33 10.07 7.54
C GLU A 415 12.61 10.89 8.61
N ARG A 416 11.52 11.57 8.22
CA ARG A 416 10.63 12.30 9.14
C ARG A 416 10.03 11.37 10.18
N ALA A 417 9.50 10.23 9.74
CA ALA A 417 8.96 9.21 10.64
C ALA A 417 10.05 8.65 11.56
N ARG A 418 11.25 8.37 11.03
CA ARG A 418 12.41 7.94 11.84
C ARG A 418 12.73 8.96 12.92
N ALA A 419 12.91 10.23 12.56
CA ALA A 419 13.20 11.29 13.52
C ALA A 419 12.12 11.39 14.59
N ARG A 420 10.85 11.30 14.18
CA ARG A 420 9.70 11.34 15.08
C ARG A 420 9.69 10.18 16.07
N PHE A 421 9.71 8.92 15.61
CA PHE A 421 9.68 7.75 16.49
C PHE A 421 10.94 7.63 17.36
N MET A 422 12.12 7.89 16.80
CA MET A 422 13.38 7.84 17.56
C MET A 422 13.43 8.91 18.66
N SER A 423 12.86 10.09 18.44
CA SER A 423 12.74 11.12 19.50
C SER A 423 11.89 10.65 20.69
N GLU A 424 11.08 9.60 20.50
CA GLU A 424 10.24 9.00 21.53
C GLU A 424 10.83 7.72 22.13
N GLN A 425 12.01 7.32 21.66
CA GLN A 425 12.57 6.00 21.93
C GLN A 425 11.68 4.86 21.43
N VAL A 426 10.79 5.13 20.47
CA VAL A 426 10.04 4.12 19.74
C VAL A 426 10.90 3.63 18.58
N PRO A 427 11.21 2.34 18.49
CA PRO A 427 11.99 1.84 17.39
C PRO A 427 11.24 1.93 16.06
N TYR A 428 11.94 2.44 15.05
CA TYR A 428 11.44 2.54 13.68
C TYR A 428 12.37 1.84 12.70
N LEU A 429 11.81 0.98 11.87
CA LEU A 429 12.56 0.30 10.80
C LEU A 429 11.89 0.48 9.44
N ARG A 430 12.74 0.71 8.44
CA ARG A 430 12.37 0.71 7.03
C ARG A 430 13.09 -0.43 6.31
N LEU A 431 12.35 -1.33 5.69
CA LEU A 431 12.89 -2.39 4.83
C LEU A 431 12.38 -2.19 3.40
N SER A 432 13.29 -1.95 2.46
CA SER A 432 12.95 -1.71 1.04
C SER A 432 14.13 -2.15 0.17
N PRO A 433 14.04 -3.30 -0.53
CA PRO A 433 15.14 -3.79 -1.35
C PRO A 433 15.54 -2.81 -2.46
N VAL A 434 16.84 -2.52 -2.56
CA VAL A 434 17.40 -1.67 -3.62
C VAL A 434 18.01 -2.54 -4.71
N GLY A 435 17.79 -2.16 -5.97
CA GLY A 435 18.33 -2.87 -7.14
C GLY A 435 17.26 -3.58 -7.96
N ILE A 436 16.02 -3.65 -7.48
CA ILE A 436 14.91 -4.27 -8.19
C ILE A 436 14.58 -3.46 -9.46
N ASN A 437 15.00 -3.97 -10.63
CA ASN A 437 14.78 -3.32 -11.93
C ASN A 437 13.53 -3.87 -12.65
N VAL A 438 12.47 -4.14 -11.92
CA VAL A 438 11.22 -4.68 -12.45
C VAL A 438 10.12 -3.61 -12.47
N GLY A 439 9.33 -3.59 -13.54
CA GLY A 439 8.24 -2.63 -13.70
C GLY A 439 7.01 -2.93 -12.82
N LEU A 440 6.24 -1.90 -12.48
CA LEU A 440 5.04 -1.96 -11.61
C LEU A 440 3.91 -2.88 -12.10
N ALA A 441 3.91 -3.25 -13.38
CA ALA A 441 2.87 -4.05 -14.02
C ALA A 441 3.47 -5.14 -14.93
N THR A 442 4.62 -5.72 -14.52
CA THR A 442 5.12 -6.91 -15.21
C THR A 442 4.16 -8.08 -15.03
N VAL A 443 4.06 -8.91 -16.06
CA VAL A 443 3.29 -10.17 -16.05
C VAL A 443 4.18 -11.38 -16.30
N GLU A 444 5.49 -11.16 -16.41
CA GLU A 444 6.46 -12.23 -16.65
C GLU A 444 6.79 -12.95 -15.35
N ASN A 445 6.74 -14.28 -15.39
CA ASN A 445 7.04 -15.11 -14.23
C ASN A 445 8.50 -14.99 -13.79
N SER A 446 9.43 -14.89 -14.75
CA SER A 446 10.86 -14.69 -14.49
C SER A 446 11.13 -13.42 -13.68
N ASP A 447 10.47 -12.32 -14.02
CA ASP A 447 10.60 -11.06 -13.28
C ASP A 447 10.09 -11.20 -11.84
N VAL A 448 8.93 -11.85 -11.65
CA VAL A 448 8.36 -12.05 -10.31
C VAL A 448 9.25 -12.95 -9.45
N MET A 449 9.77 -14.05 -10.01
CA MET A 449 10.70 -14.93 -9.32
C MET A 449 12.02 -14.23 -9.00
N THR A 450 12.51 -13.37 -9.90
CA THR A 450 13.69 -12.55 -9.65
C THR A 450 13.46 -11.59 -8.49
N MET A 451 12.31 -10.90 -8.43
CA MET A 451 11.98 -10.02 -7.30
C MET A 451 11.95 -10.77 -5.97
N LEU A 452 11.33 -11.95 -5.93
CA LEU A 452 11.26 -12.78 -4.72
C LEU A 452 12.67 -13.25 -4.30
N TRP A 453 13.49 -13.69 -5.25
CA TRP A 453 14.86 -14.13 -5.01
C TRP A 453 15.76 -12.99 -4.50
N GLU A 454 15.68 -11.81 -5.10
CA GLU A 454 16.43 -10.62 -4.68
C GLU A 454 15.97 -10.12 -3.30
N THR A 455 14.68 -10.30 -2.98
CA THR A 455 14.14 -10.01 -1.65
C THR A 455 14.78 -10.91 -0.60
N ASP A 456 14.83 -12.22 -0.83
CA ASP A 456 15.48 -13.18 0.08
C ASP A 456 16.97 -12.81 0.29
N ALA A 457 17.68 -12.47 -0.79
CA ALA A 457 19.08 -12.04 -0.71
C ALA A 457 19.25 -10.74 0.10
N TYR A 458 18.36 -9.75 -0.09
CA TYR A 458 18.37 -8.51 0.68
C TYR A 458 18.10 -8.78 2.17
N MET A 459 17.15 -9.65 2.49
CA MET A 459 16.81 -9.98 3.87
C MET A 459 17.94 -10.73 4.56
N LEU A 460 18.62 -11.65 3.86
CA LEU A 460 19.80 -12.32 4.38
C LEU A 460 20.91 -11.34 4.76
N LYS A 461 21.15 -10.31 3.93
CA LYS A 461 22.10 -9.22 4.24
C LYS A 461 21.69 -8.42 5.48
N ASN A 462 20.38 -8.35 5.77
CA ASN A 462 19.81 -7.62 6.91
C ASN A 462 19.34 -8.56 8.04
N LYS A 463 19.83 -9.81 8.09
CA LYS A 463 19.32 -10.84 9.01
C LYS A 463 19.33 -10.42 10.48
N ALA A 464 20.36 -9.69 10.92
CA ALA A 464 20.46 -9.19 12.30
C ALA A 464 19.33 -8.20 12.63
N THR A 465 18.98 -7.33 11.69
CA THR A 465 17.88 -6.39 11.82
C THR A 465 16.53 -7.10 11.88
N LEU A 466 16.31 -8.10 11.00
CA LEU A 466 15.10 -8.91 11.03
C LEU A 466 14.97 -9.72 12.31
N GLN A 467 16.09 -10.26 12.79
CA GLN A 467 16.15 -10.99 14.06
C GLN A 467 15.74 -10.09 15.22
N TRP A 468 16.29 -8.88 15.28
CA TRP A 468 15.91 -7.89 16.29
C TRP A 468 14.43 -7.50 16.19
N VAL A 469 13.86 -7.33 14.99
CA VAL A 469 12.41 -7.10 14.81
C VAL A 469 11.59 -8.26 15.36
N ALA A 470 11.97 -9.50 15.04
CA ALA A 470 11.29 -10.68 15.53
C ALA A 470 11.32 -10.76 17.06
N ASP A 471 12.45 -10.41 17.69
CA ASP A 471 12.59 -10.41 19.14
C ASP A 471 11.74 -9.31 19.82
N VAL A 472 11.63 -8.13 19.20
CA VAL A 472 10.69 -7.07 19.65
C VAL A 472 9.24 -7.55 19.56
N LEU A 473 8.86 -8.13 18.42
CA LEU A 473 7.50 -8.65 18.21
C LEU A 473 7.16 -9.78 19.18
N CYS A 474 8.12 -10.64 19.53
CA CYS A 474 7.95 -11.69 20.55
C CYS A 474 7.90 -11.16 21.99
N GLY A 475 8.17 -9.87 22.23
CA GLY A 475 8.24 -9.30 23.59
C GLY A 475 9.51 -9.66 24.35
N ASN A 476 10.55 -10.15 23.66
CA ASN A 476 11.85 -10.47 24.26
C ASN A 476 12.68 -9.20 24.53
N VAL A 477 12.28 -8.06 23.97
CA VAL A 477 12.91 -6.76 24.18
C VAL A 477 11.98 -5.88 25.00
N GLN A 478 12.42 -5.48 26.20
CA GLN A 478 11.71 -4.51 27.03
C GLN A 478 12.30 -3.11 26.86
N PHE A 479 11.48 -2.16 26.47
CA PHE A 479 11.84 -0.74 26.45
C PHE A 479 11.41 -0.10 27.77
N LYS A 480 12.26 0.77 28.36
CA LYS A 480 11.88 1.55 29.54
C LYS A 480 10.69 2.44 29.17
N ARG A 481 9.53 2.19 29.76
CA ARG A 481 8.37 3.09 29.63
C ARG A 481 8.73 4.43 30.27
N ARG A 482 8.27 5.51 29.64
CA ARG A 482 8.43 6.88 30.13
C ARG A 482 7.75 7.01 31.50
N GLU A 483 8.44 7.57 32.49
CA GLU A 483 7.79 8.15 33.67
C GLU A 483 7.09 9.45 33.21
N GLN A 484 5.78 9.55 33.50
CA GLN A 484 4.96 10.68 33.10
C GLN A 484 5.29 11.93 33.94
N SER A 485 5.40 13.09 33.29
CA SER A 485 4.97 14.34 33.93
C SER A 485 3.47 14.23 34.24
N SER A 486 3.06 14.64 35.43
CA SER A 486 1.78 14.26 36.03
C SER A 486 0.58 14.50 35.12
N THR A 487 -0.34 13.53 35.08
CA THR A 487 -1.62 13.62 34.37
C THR A 487 -2.45 14.84 34.77
N ALA A 488 -2.22 15.40 35.96
CA ALA A 488 -2.90 16.59 36.46
C ALA A 488 -2.59 17.85 35.62
N ASP A 489 -1.36 18.00 35.12
CA ASP A 489 -0.95 19.20 34.38
C ASP A 489 -1.59 19.23 32.98
N LEU A 490 -1.70 18.07 32.32
CA LEU A 490 -2.35 17.95 31.01
C LEU A 490 -3.88 18.08 31.10
N GLU A 491 -4.50 17.57 32.17
CA GLU A 491 -5.95 17.71 32.38
C GLU A 491 -6.36 19.15 32.66
N GLN A 492 -5.50 19.91 33.34
CA GLN A 492 -5.70 21.34 33.54
C GLN A 492 -5.61 22.11 32.21
N ILE A 493 -4.59 21.84 31.39
CA ILE A 493 -4.42 22.48 30.09
C ILE A 493 -5.59 22.15 29.13
N ILE A 494 -6.06 20.89 29.12
CA ILE A 494 -7.20 20.47 28.28
C ILE A 494 -8.50 21.15 28.74
N LYS A 495 -8.75 21.25 30.05
CA LYS A 495 -9.91 21.99 30.59
C LYS A 495 -9.89 23.45 30.17
N GLU A 496 -8.75 24.11 30.29
CA GLU A 496 -8.57 25.51 29.91
C GLU A 496 -8.84 25.71 28.41
N LYS A 497 -8.25 24.87 27.55
CA LYS A 497 -8.44 24.95 26.09
C LYS A 497 -9.86 24.57 25.61
N THR A 498 -10.55 23.70 26.34
CA THR A 498 -11.94 23.33 26.03
C THR A 498 -12.91 24.46 26.37
N ALA A 499 -12.69 25.15 27.49
CA ALA A 499 -13.46 26.33 27.87
C ALA A 499 -13.27 27.47 26.84
N GLU A 500 -12.03 27.70 26.40
CA GLU A 500 -11.68 28.72 25.40
C GLU A 500 -12.38 28.47 24.05
N ASN A 501 -12.45 27.21 23.60
CA ASN A 501 -13.19 26.83 22.39
C ASN A 501 -14.71 27.01 22.52
N TYR A 502 -15.28 26.74 23.70
CA TYR A 502 -16.72 26.93 23.93
C TYR A 502 -17.10 28.41 23.86
N GLN A 503 -16.22 29.28 24.37
CA GLN A 503 -16.39 30.73 24.32
C GLN A 503 -16.33 31.26 22.88
N LEU A 504 -15.33 30.83 22.10
CA LEU A 504 -15.20 31.19 20.69
C LEU A 504 -16.41 30.75 19.85
N LYS A 505 -17.00 29.59 20.16
CA LYS A 505 -18.20 29.09 19.48
C LYS A 505 -19.42 29.99 19.72
N ASN A 506 -19.63 30.42 20.96
CA ASN A 506 -20.72 31.35 21.30
C ASN A 506 -20.54 32.72 20.62
N GLU A 507 -19.30 33.22 20.54
CA GLU A 507 -19.00 34.46 19.82
C GLU A 507 -19.28 34.33 18.32
N LEU A 508 -18.91 33.20 17.71
CA LEU A 508 -19.19 32.92 16.30
C LEU A 508 -20.70 32.86 16.00
N ASP A 509 -21.49 32.21 16.86
CA ASP A 509 -22.95 32.12 16.68
C ASP A 509 -23.63 33.49 16.83
N THR A 510 -23.10 34.35 17.71
CA THR A 510 -23.56 35.74 17.86
C THR A 510 -23.27 36.56 16.60
N LEU A 511 -22.06 36.44 16.04
CA LEU A 511 -21.67 37.08 14.79
C LEU A 511 -22.52 36.62 13.59
N LYS A 512 -22.83 35.32 13.49
CA LYS A 512 -23.71 34.78 12.46
C LYS A 512 -25.11 35.39 12.53
N LEU A 513 -25.67 35.52 13.73
CA LEU A 513 -26.99 36.13 13.92
C LEU A 513 -26.99 37.60 13.50
N GLU A 514 -25.91 38.34 13.79
CA GLU A 514 -25.78 39.73 13.39
C GLU A 514 -25.64 39.90 11.87
N LEU A 515 -24.88 39.02 11.22
CA LEU A 515 -24.74 38.97 9.76
C LEU A 515 -26.07 38.68 9.07
N GLN A 516 -26.86 37.73 9.60
CA GLN A 516 -28.20 37.43 9.11
C GLN A 516 -29.14 38.64 9.23
N ARG A 517 -29.08 39.38 10.34
CA ARG A 517 -29.88 40.61 10.52
C ARG A 517 -29.49 41.71 9.53
N ARG A 518 -28.19 41.92 9.29
CA ARG A 518 -27.71 42.90 8.30
C ARG A 518 -28.08 42.51 6.88
N ALA A 519 -27.97 41.23 6.52
CA ALA A 519 -28.40 40.73 5.21
C ALA A 519 -29.91 40.93 5.00
N ALA A 520 -30.73 40.64 6.02
CA ALA A 520 -32.18 40.87 5.97
C ALA A 520 -32.53 42.36 5.81
N ALA A 521 -31.83 43.25 6.53
CA ALA A 521 -32.02 44.70 6.41
C ALA A 521 -31.66 45.22 5.01
N LEU A 522 -30.55 44.76 4.43
CA LEU A 522 -30.14 45.13 3.07
C LEU A 522 -31.12 44.63 2.01
N LEU A 523 -31.65 43.41 2.17
CA LEU A 523 -32.68 42.87 1.27
C LEU A 523 -33.98 43.67 1.36
N GLN A 524 -34.37 44.10 2.56
CA GLN A 524 -35.56 44.93 2.77
C GLN A 524 -35.39 46.33 2.19
N GLN A 525 -34.18 46.89 2.29
CA GLN A 525 -33.83 48.18 1.70
C GLN A 525 -33.84 48.11 0.16
N ALA A 526 -33.23 47.07 -0.43
CA ALA A 526 -33.27 46.82 -1.87
C ALA A 526 -34.71 46.59 -2.40
N ALA A 527 -35.56 45.93 -1.62
CA ALA A 527 -36.98 45.75 -1.94
C ALA A 527 -37.76 47.07 -1.91
N ASN A 528 -37.46 47.97 -0.96
CA ASN A 528 -38.09 49.29 -0.90
C ASN A 528 -37.62 50.21 -2.05
N ASP A 529 -36.35 50.12 -2.43
CA ASP A 529 -35.80 50.90 -3.54
C ASP A 529 -36.38 50.45 -4.90
N THR A 530 -36.63 49.14 -5.10
CA THR A 530 -37.32 48.63 -6.30
C THR A 530 -38.82 48.95 -6.36
N VAL A 531 -39.47 49.21 -5.22
CA VAL A 531 -40.86 49.69 -5.17
C VAL A 531 -40.94 51.19 -5.51
N ASN A 532 -39.94 51.98 -5.11
CA ASN A 532 -39.85 53.40 -5.48
C ASN A 532 -39.53 53.61 -6.98
N GLU A 533 -38.72 52.76 -7.60
CA GLU A 533 -38.46 52.84 -9.05
C GLU A 533 -39.69 52.47 -9.90
N ARG A 534 -40.55 51.55 -9.41
CA ARG A 534 -41.81 51.20 -10.10
C ARG A 534 -42.90 52.27 -10.00
N HIS A 535 -42.74 53.27 -9.13
CA HIS A 535 -43.64 54.43 -9.05
C HIS A 535 -43.24 55.60 -9.95
N VAL A 536 -42.08 55.56 -10.61
CA VAL A 536 -41.63 56.63 -11.53
C VAL A 536 -41.83 56.28 -13.01
N THR A 537 -42.09 55.02 -13.37
CA THR A 537 -42.43 54.63 -14.75
C THR A 537 -43.94 54.52 -14.96
N ASN A 538 -44.62 55.66 -14.88
CA ASN A 538 -45.92 55.87 -15.52
C ASN A 538 -46.00 57.35 -15.85
N LEU A 539 -45.45 57.74 -17.01
CA LEU A 539 -45.85 58.89 -17.84
C LEU A 539 -44.93 58.95 -19.08
N ASN A 540 -45.51 58.57 -20.22
CA ASN A 540 -45.27 59.03 -21.60
C ASN A 540 -43.90 58.81 -22.29
N GLY A 541 -43.92 57.92 -23.29
CA GLY A 541 -43.74 58.29 -24.71
C GLY A 541 -42.34 58.59 -25.27
N GLU A 542 -41.83 57.62 -26.05
CA GLU A 542 -40.97 57.72 -27.26
C GLU A 542 -39.76 58.68 -27.27
N GLU A 543 -38.54 58.13 -27.32
CA GLU A 543 -37.65 58.13 -28.51
C GLU A 543 -36.31 57.43 -28.23
N ALA A 544 -35.61 57.07 -29.31
CA ALA A 544 -34.60 56.02 -29.39
C ALA A 544 -33.13 56.45 -29.16
N ALA A 545 -32.34 55.44 -28.76
CA ALA A 545 -30.99 55.11 -29.19
C ALA A 545 -29.74 55.92 -28.76
N GLU A 546 -28.67 55.11 -28.61
CA GLU A 546 -27.22 55.38 -28.58
C GLU A 546 -26.53 55.86 -27.29
N VAL A 547 -25.46 55.12 -26.95
CA VAL A 547 -24.08 55.55 -26.57
C VAL A 547 -23.45 54.38 -25.78
N LEU A 548 -22.75 53.45 -26.47
CA LEU A 548 -21.29 53.40 -26.65
C LEU A 548 -20.47 53.23 -25.35
N LEU A 549 -19.99 52.00 -25.15
CA LEU A 549 -18.88 51.64 -24.26
C LEU A 549 -17.60 52.43 -24.59
N PRO A 550 -16.74 52.71 -23.60
CA PRO A 550 -15.31 52.76 -23.84
C PRO A 550 -14.52 51.74 -23.00
N LYS A 551 -13.46 51.29 -23.67
CA LYS A 551 -12.49 50.24 -23.36
C LYS A 551 -11.55 50.62 -22.20
N SER A 552 -11.02 49.58 -21.57
CA SER A 552 -9.80 49.60 -20.74
C SER A 552 -8.55 50.10 -21.49
N PRO A 553 -7.51 50.53 -20.75
CA PRO A 553 -6.13 50.28 -21.16
C PRO A 553 -5.34 49.46 -20.13
N GLU A 554 -4.36 48.73 -20.66
CA GLU A 554 -3.55 47.68 -20.06
C GLU A 554 -2.33 48.19 -19.24
N ALA A 555 -1.78 47.26 -18.45
CA ALA A 555 -0.36 46.88 -18.37
C ALA A 555 0.50 47.28 -17.13
N HIS A 556 0.92 46.20 -16.45
CA HIS A 556 2.26 45.87 -15.93
C HIS A 556 2.76 46.36 -14.55
N ALA A 557 2.99 45.34 -13.69
CA ALA A 557 4.13 45.06 -12.79
C ALA A 557 4.61 46.18 -11.82
N THR A 558 4.86 45.98 -10.52
CA THR A 558 5.72 44.98 -9.86
C THR A 558 5.49 45.03 -8.33
N THR A 559 5.65 43.88 -7.66
CA THR A 559 6.09 43.66 -6.25
C THR A 559 6.02 44.80 -5.22
N HIS A 560 5.22 44.63 -4.16
CA HIS A 560 5.72 44.31 -2.80
C HIS A 560 4.61 44.16 -1.74
N CYS A 561 4.77 43.12 -0.93
CA CYS A 561 4.55 43.04 0.52
C CYS A 561 3.20 43.55 1.10
N CYS A 562 2.48 42.53 1.59
CA CYS A 562 2.07 42.42 2.99
C CYS A 562 0.61 42.74 3.36
N ARG A 563 0.09 41.72 4.06
CA ARG A 563 -0.90 41.75 5.13
C ARG A 563 -2.39 41.82 4.75
N CYS A 564 -2.99 40.65 4.98
CA CYS A 564 -4.05 40.45 5.97
C CYS A 564 -5.50 40.60 5.52
N ASN A 565 -6.26 39.62 6.01
CA ASN A 565 -7.68 39.60 6.34
C ASN A 565 -8.60 39.30 5.15
N LEU A 566 -9.06 38.04 5.09
CA LEU A 566 -10.32 37.57 5.71
C LEU A 566 -11.52 38.01 4.87
N LEU A 567 -12.00 37.09 4.03
CA LEU A 567 -13.37 36.57 4.05
C LEU A 567 -13.44 35.32 3.18
#